data_AF-A0A955EIY0-F1
#
_entry.id   AF-A0A955EIY0-F1
#
_cell.length_a   1.000
_cell.length_b   1.000
_cell.length_c   1.000
_cell.angle_alpha   90.00
_cell.angle_beta   90.00
_cell.angle_gamma   90.00
#
_symmetry.space_group_name_H-M   'P 1'
#
loop_
_entity.id
_entity.type
_entity.pdbx_description
1 polymer ?
#
loop_
_entity_poly.entity_id
_entity_poly.type
_entity_poly.pdbx_seq_one_letter_code
_entity_poly.pdbx_strand_id
1 'polypeptide(L)'
;MVIALAVLSLYGQKNFAKPFPGRVGFTMGTSTMSFEAAVHAQAIELGKLSLRMCADSGSGHPTTALSLGHIVTVLMFHSMRWSPEIPDYPTSDRLVLSEGHAVPIVYAAAARLGVMVGKDPANRRPLTEADLSTLREADSILDGHPNPREGFPFFDAATGSLGQGLSVAAGLGNAARLDKTDRRVYCIIGDGESREGQITEALDYIMDHGLTNVLPIFNCNEYGQADKVSEQQQPARMVTRLEGMGYKVIAI
;
A
#
# COMPACT_ATOMS: atom_id res chain seq x y z
N MET A 1 7.05 -0.78 18.42
CA MET A 1 5.97 0.13 17.98
C MET A 1 6.32 0.48 16.55
N VAL A 2 5.55 0.04 15.55
CA VAL A 2 5.83 0.36 14.14
C VAL A 2 5.50 1.84 13.96
N ILE A 3 6.46 2.63 13.50
CA ILE A 3 6.25 4.05 13.21
C ILE A 3 5.99 4.17 11.72
N ALA A 4 4.93 4.89 11.35
CA ALA A 4 4.68 5.23 9.95
C ALA A 4 5.07 6.70 9.73
N LEU A 5 5.90 6.97 8.71
CA LEU A 5 6.17 8.34 8.27
C LEU A 5 5.36 8.62 7.01
N ALA A 6 4.32 9.44 7.11
CA ALA A 6 3.60 9.96 5.96
C ALA A 6 4.27 11.24 5.47
N VAL A 7 4.62 11.29 4.19
CA VAL A 7 5.46 12.35 3.64
C VAL A 7 4.67 13.16 2.61
N LEU A 8 4.39 14.42 2.90
CA LEU A 8 3.66 15.31 2.01
C LEU A 8 4.64 16.32 1.40
N SER A 9 4.59 16.53 0.09
CA SER A 9 5.21 17.73 -0.49
C SER A 9 4.61 18.97 0.19
N LEU A 10 5.40 20.04 0.40
CA LEU A 10 4.95 21.29 1.02
C LEU A 10 3.67 21.86 0.37
N TYR A 11 3.46 21.59 -0.92
CA TYR A 11 2.29 22.04 -1.69
C TYR A 11 1.07 21.10 -1.60
N GLY A 12 1.20 19.87 -1.07
CA GLY A 12 0.18 18.81 -1.17
C GLY A 12 -0.83 18.72 -0.03
N GLN A 13 -0.77 19.63 0.95
CA GLN A 13 -1.62 19.58 2.15
C GLN A 13 -3.12 19.56 1.84
N LYS A 14 -3.58 20.31 0.83
CA LYS A 14 -5.01 20.36 0.47
C LYS A 14 -5.52 19.06 -0.13
N ASN A 15 -4.64 18.32 -0.80
CA ASN A 15 -5.04 17.17 -1.60
C ASN A 15 -5.29 15.94 -0.75
N PHE A 16 -4.65 15.75 0.40
CA PHE A 16 -4.85 14.57 1.28
C PHE A 16 -5.66 14.85 2.56
N ALA A 17 -5.99 16.11 2.86
CA ALA A 17 -6.61 16.51 4.14
C ALA A 17 -8.12 16.24 4.28
N LYS A 18 -8.83 15.76 3.24
CA LYS A 18 -10.28 15.47 3.33
C LYS A 18 -10.58 14.00 3.04
N PRO A 19 -11.20 13.26 3.99
CA PRO A 19 -11.88 12.01 3.68
C PRO A 19 -13.11 12.31 2.80
N PHE A 20 -13.38 11.45 1.83
CA PHE A 20 -14.54 11.60 0.94
C PHE A 20 -15.82 11.12 1.64
N PRO A 21 -16.93 11.88 1.55
CA PRO A 21 -18.22 11.50 2.12
C PRO A 21 -18.90 10.45 1.24
N GLY A 22 -19.36 9.36 1.87
CA GLY A 22 -20.02 8.24 1.20
C GLY A 22 -19.15 6.98 1.24
N ARG A 23 -19.24 6.21 2.33
CA ARG A 23 -18.57 4.91 2.45
C ARG A 23 -19.50 3.85 2.99
N VAL A 24 -19.24 2.64 2.51
CA VAL A 24 -19.78 1.37 3.00
C VAL A 24 -19.69 1.38 4.52
N GLY A 25 -20.85 1.44 5.18
CA GLY A 25 -20.91 1.33 6.62
C GLY A 25 -20.40 -0.04 7.03
N PHE A 26 -19.56 -0.09 8.07
CA PHE A 26 -19.34 -1.32 8.81
C PHE A 26 -20.68 -1.73 9.44
N THR A 27 -21.50 -2.51 8.75
CA THR A 27 -22.73 -3.06 9.31
C THR A 27 -22.40 -4.35 10.06
N MET A 28 -22.26 -4.26 11.38
CA MET A 28 -22.37 -5.39 12.31
C MET A 28 -23.07 -4.94 13.61
N GLY A 29 -23.87 -5.84 14.20
CA GLY A 29 -25.02 -5.55 15.06
C GLY A 29 -24.80 -4.73 16.36
N THR A 30 -25.92 -4.12 16.78
CA THR A 30 -26.38 -3.58 18.09
C THR A 30 -25.43 -2.83 19.05
N SER A 31 -24.12 -2.74 18.80
CA SER A 31 -23.18 -1.93 19.56
C SER A 31 -22.18 -1.30 18.58
N THR A 32 -22.32 0.00 18.34
CA THR A 32 -21.46 0.75 17.41
C THR A 32 -20.01 0.75 17.92
N MET A 33 -19.18 -0.08 17.30
CA MET A 33 -17.73 -0.09 17.51
C MET A 33 -17.13 1.26 17.08
N SER A 34 -16.16 1.79 17.84
CA SER A 34 -15.46 3.01 17.42
C SER A 34 -14.67 2.76 16.13
N PHE A 35 -14.37 3.81 15.37
CA PHE A 35 -13.56 3.69 14.15
C PHE A 35 -12.22 3.01 14.44
N GLU A 36 -11.54 3.41 15.50
CA GLU A 36 -10.29 2.81 15.95
C GLU A 36 -10.46 1.32 16.25
N ALA A 37 -11.47 0.94 17.04
CA ALA A 37 -11.73 -0.46 17.37
C ALA A 37 -12.07 -1.29 16.11
N ALA A 38 -12.80 -0.74 15.14
CA ALA A 38 -13.07 -1.38 13.86
C ALA A 38 -11.79 -1.57 13.03
N VAL A 39 -10.91 -0.56 12.98
CA VAL A 39 -9.61 -0.66 12.31
C VAL A 39 -8.73 -1.73 12.98
N HIS A 40 -8.66 -1.77 14.31
CA HIS A 40 -7.90 -2.80 15.03
C HIS A 40 -8.43 -4.21 14.75
N ALA A 41 -9.75 -4.40 14.81
CA ALA A 41 -10.36 -5.69 14.53
C ALA A 41 -10.08 -6.15 13.09
N GLN A 42 -10.23 -5.25 12.12
CA GLN A 42 -9.95 -5.52 10.73
C GLN A 42 -8.46 -5.87 10.51
N ALA A 43 -7.52 -5.10 11.08
CA ALA A 43 -6.09 -5.35 10.97
C ALA A 43 -5.69 -6.72 11.54
N ILE A 44 -6.30 -7.15 12.66
CA ILE A 44 -6.11 -8.49 13.23
C ILE A 44 -6.56 -9.57 12.25
N GLU A 45 -7.73 -9.43 11.63
CA GLU A 45 -8.24 -10.41 10.66
C GLU A 45 -7.36 -10.47 9.41
N LEU A 46 -6.94 -9.33 8.87
CA LEU A 46 -6.00 -9.30 7.73
C LEU A 46 -4.67 -9.99 8.09
N GLY A 47 -4.18 -9.78 9.30
CA GLY A 47 -2.99 -10.43 9.81
C GLY A 47 -3.13 -11.96 9.91
N LYS A 48 -4.25 -12.45 10.43
CA LYS A 48 -4.53 -13.90 10.51
C LYS A 48 -4.57 -14.54 9.11
N LEU A 49 -5.19 -13.87 8.15
CA LEU A 49 -5.25 -14.34 6.76
C LEU A 49 -3.84 -14.36 6.14
N SER A 50 -3.06 -13.28 6.32
CA SER A 50 -1.68 -13.19 5.82
C SER A 50 -0.78 -14.30 6.36
N LEU A 51 -0.88 -14.59 7.66
CA LEU A 51 -0.14 -15.66 8.30
C LEU A 51 -0.53 -17.04 7.73
N ARG A 52 -1.83 -17.29 7.55
CA ARG A 52 -2.33 -18.55 6.96
C ARG A 52 -1.82 -18.74 5.53
N MET A 53 -1.91 -17.72 4.67
CA MET A 53 -1.39 -17.80 3.31
C MET A 53 0.09 -18.17 3.25
N CYS A 54 0.91 -17.54 4.10
CA CYS A 54 2.33 -17.83 4.14
C CYS A 54 2.61 -19.24 4.68
N ALA A 55 1.80 -19.72 5.63
CA ALA A 55 1.90 -21.08 6.15
C ALA A 55 1.51 -22.13 5.10
N ASP A 56 0.40 -21.92 4.40
CA ASP A 56 -0.12 -22.84 3.38
C ASP A 56 0.85 -22.97 2.19
N SER A 57 1.44 -21.85 1.75
CA SER A 57 2.43 -21.83 0.66
C SER A 57 3.85 -22.27 1.07
N GLY A 58 4.08 -22.50 2.38
CA GLY A 58 5.42 -22.81 2.91
C GLY A 58 6.46 -21.71 2.72
N SER A 59 6.07 -20.48 2.34
CA SER A 59 6.97 -19.34 2.09
C SER A 59 6.24 -18.00 2.24
N GLY A 60 6.97 -16.88 2.19
CA GLY A 60 6.40 -15.54 2.27
C GLY A 60 6.90 -14.73 3.47
N HIS A 61 6.30 -13.55 3.69
CA HIS A 61 6.80 -12.53 4.62
C HIS A 61 5.71 -12.06 5.59
N PRO A 62 5.23 -12.95 6.48
CA PRO A 62 4.09 -12.64 7.35
C PRO A 62 4.39 -11.51 8.34
N THR A 63 5.64 -11.37 8.81
CA THR A 63 6.02 -10.30 9.75
C THR A 63 5.97 -8.92 9.10
N THR A 64 6.47 -8.79 7.87
CA THR A 64 6.35 -7.53 7.10
C THR A 64 4.89 -7.22 6.78
N ALA A 65 4.11 -8.22 6.33
CA ALA A 65 2.69 -8.06 6.08
C ALA A 65 1.93 -7.55 7.32
N LEU A 66 2.23 -8.11 8.50
CA LEU A 66 1.62 -7.71 9.77
C LEU A 66 1.95 -6.27 10.18
N SER A 67 3.15 -5.76 9.85
CA SER A 67 3.52 -4.38 10.17
C SER A 67 2.69 -3.34 9.41
N LEU A 68 2.06 -3.73 8.30
CA LEU A 68 1.20 -2.88 7.47
C LEU A 68 -0.30 -3.00 7.78
N GLY A 69 -0.71 -3.87 8.73
CA GLY A 69 -2.12 -4.20 8.95
C GLY A 69 -3.03 -2.99 9.13
N HIS A 70 -2.64 -2.02 9.96
CA HIS A 70 -3.40 -0.77 10.17
C HIS A 70 -3.38 0.14 8.96
N ILE A 71 -2.20 0.31 8.33
CA ILE A 71 -2.03 1.18 7.15
C ILE A 71 -2.92 0.69 6.01
N VAL A 72 -2.84 -0.60 5.69
CA VAL A 72 -3.61 -1.23 4.60
C VAL A 72 -5.10 -1.22 4.91
N THR A 73 -5.48 -1.47 6.17
CA THR A 73 -6.87 -1.34 6.61
C THR A 73 -7.40 0.08 6.36
N VAL A 74 -6.68 1.09 6.84
CA VAL A 74 -7.10 2.48 6.69
C VAL A 74 -7.10 2.91 5.22
N LEU A 75 -6.12 2.51 4.41
CA LEU A 75 -6.08 2.88 3.00
C LEU A 75 -7.20 2.23 2.20
N MET A 76 -7.31 0.90 2.24
CA MET A 76 -8.19 0.15 1.33
C MET A 76 -9.67 0.16 1.75
N PHE A 77 -9.97 0.14 3.05
CA PHE A 77 -11.35 0.12 3.55
C PHE A 77 -11.88 1.52 3.88
N HIS A 78 -10.96 2.46 4.09
CA HIS A 78 -11.29 3.84 4.34
C HIS A 78 -10.62 4.69 3.26
N SER A 79 -9.54 5.40 3.54
CA SER A 79 -8.99 6.57 2.84
C SER A 79 -9.03 6.61 1.30
N MET A 80 -8.73 5.54 0.57
CA MET A 80 -8.69 5.54 -0.89
C MET A 80 -10.09 5.73 -1.52
N ARG A 81 -10.13 6.31 -2.73
CA ARG A 81 -11.30 6.34 -3.61
C ARG A 81 -11.12 5.36 -4.74
N TRP A 82 -11.72 4.20 -4.62
CA TRP A 82 -11.60 3.12 -5.60
C TRP A 82 -12.78 2.16 -5.49
N SER A 83 -12.90 1.23 -6.42
CA SER A 83 -13.96 0.22 -6.46
C SER A 83 -13.32 -1.16 -6.56
N PRO A 84 -13.61 -2.08 -5.61
CA PRO A 84 -13.23 -3.48 -5.73
C PRO A 84 -13.81 -4.15 -6.98
N GLU A 85 -14.97 -3.70 -7.45
CA GLU A 85 -15.66 -4.20 -8.64
C GLU A 85 -14.96 -3.80 -9.95
N ILE A 86 -14.28 -2.65 -9.94
CA ILE A 86 -13.50 -2.12 -11.08
C ILE A 86 -12.14 -1.60 -10.58
N PRO A 87 -11.23 -2.50 -10.16
CA PRO A 87 -10.03 -2.12 -9.40
C PRO A 87 -8.99 -1.33 -10.23
N ASP A 88 -9.04 -1.43 -11.55
CA ASP A 88 -8.18 -0.69 -12.48
C ASP A 88 -8.86 0.60 -13.01
N TYR A 89 -10.00 1.01 -12.46
CA TYR A 89 -10.74 2.17 -12.98
C TYR A 89 -9.83 3.41 -13.06
N PRO A 90 -9.77 4.13 -14.21
CA PRO A 90 -8.71 5.11 -14.46
C PRO A 90 -8.58 6.23 -13.42
N THR A 91 -9.69 6.66 -12.81
CA THR A 91 -9.70 7.75 -11.83
C THR A 91 -9.59 7.27 -10.38
N SER A 92 -9.48 5.97 -10.12
CA SER A 92 -9.30 5.47 -8.76
C SER A 92 -7.95 5.87 -8.20
N ASP A 93 -7.92 6.16 -6.90
CA ASP A 93 -6.68 6.31 -6.17
C ASP A 93 -5.88 5.00 -6.26
N ARG A 94 -4.55 5.11 -6.33
CA ARG A 94 -3.63 3.99 -6.53
C ARG A 94 -2.85 3.67 -5.26
N LEU A 95 -2.58 2.39 -5.06
CA LEU A 95 -1.65 1.91 -4.04
C LEU A 95 -0.49 1.21 -4.73
N VAL A 96 0.70 1.81 -4.65
CA VAL A 96 1.96 1.16 -5.01
C VAL A 96 2.57 0.57 -3.75
N LEU A 97 2.62 -0.76 -3.68
CA LEU A 97 3.33 -1.45 -2.60
C LEU A 97 4.80 -1.61 -3.01
N SER A 98 5.65 -0.63 -2.69
CA SER A 98 7.08 -0.65 -3.04
C SER A 98 7.81 -1.80 -2.32
N GLU A 99 7.49 -1.99 -1.03
CA GLU A 99 7.86 -3.18 -0.26
C GLU A 99 7.01 -4.41 -0.67
N GLY A 100 7.08 -4.78 -1.95
CA GLY A 100 6.18 -5.76 -2.58
C GLY A 100 6.14 -7.12 -1.87
N HIS A 101 7.18 -7.49 -1.14
CA HIS A 101 7.21 -8.75 -0.38
C HIS A 101 6.16 -8.81 0.74
N ALA A 102 5.60 -7.67 1.16
CA ALA A 102 4.49 -7.56 2.12
C ALA A 102 3.10 -7.84 1.50
N VAL A 103 3.01 -8.21 0.21
CA VAL A 103 1.74 -8.38 -0.53
C VAL A 103 0.66 -9.25 0.13
N PRO A 104 0.96 -10.28 0.97
CA PRO A 104 -0.10 -11.04 1.63
C PRO A 104 -1.14 -10.18 2.37
N ILE A 105 -0.75 -9.05 2.97
CA ILE A 105 -1.71 -8.19 3.66
C ILE A 105 -2.70 -7.50 2.69
N VAL A 106 -2.24 -7.19 1.48
CA VAL A 106 -3.05 -6.57 0.43
C VAL A 106 -3.99 -7.61 -0.18
N TYR A 107 -3.51 -8.84 -0.39
CA TYR A 107 -4.37 -9.95 -0.82
C TYR A 107 -5.47 -10.26 0.21
N ALA A 108 -5.13 -10.28 1.50
CA ALA A 108 -6.11 -10.45 2.56
C ALA A 108 -7.17 -9.34 2.53
N ALA A 109 -6.76 -8.09 2.35
CA ALA A 109 -7.68 -6.95 2.22
C ALA A 109 -8.57 -7.08 0.99
N ALA A 110 -7.97 -7.42 -0.16
CA ALA A 110 -8.65 -7.57 -1.43
C ALA A 110 -9.70 -8.69 -1.41
N ALA A 111 -9.40 -9.83 -0.78
CA ALA A 111 -10.36 -10.93 -0.63
C ALA A 111 -11.55 -10.53 0.25
N ARG A 112 -11.30 -9.79 1.34
CA ARG A 112 -12.39 -9.30 2.20
C ARG A 112 -13.24 -8.22 1.55
N LEU A 113 -12.69 -7.51 0.57
CA LEU A 113 -13.39 -6.50 -0.23
C LEU A 113 -14.02 -7.07 -1.51
N GLY A 114 -13.77 -8.34 -1.85
CA GLY A 114 -14.29 -8.95 -3.08
C GLY A 114 -13.70 -8.35 -4.35
N VAL A 115 -12.42 -7.97 -4.36
CA VAL A 115 -11.76 -7.35 -5.52
C VAL A 115 -11.86 -8.26 -6.75
N MET A 116 -12.27 -7.70 -7.88
CA MET A 116 -12.40 -8.43 -9.14
C MET A 116 -11.01 -8.76 -9.73
N VAL A 117 -10.70 -10.05 -9.83
CA VAL A 117 -9.43 -10.59 -10.33
C VAL A 117 -9.64 -11.46 -11.56
N GLY A 118 -8.63 -11.55 -12.41
CA GLY A 118 -8.63 -12.31 -13.65
C GLY A 118 -7.79 -11.64 -14.75
N LYS A 119 -7.16 -12.45 -15.59
CA LYS A 119 -6.35 -11.99 -16.74
C LYS A 119 -7.20 -11.33 -17.83
N ASP A 120 -8.43 -11.79 -17.99
CA ASP A 120 -9.40 -11.24 -18.94
C ASP A 120 -10.36 -10.26 -18.23
N PRO A 121 -10.35 -8.96 -18.57
CA PRO A 121 -11.27 -7.97 -18.00
C PRO A 121 -12.76 -8.33 -18.12
N ALA A 122 -13.16 -9.05 -19.17
CA ALA A 122 -14.56 -9.42 -19.39
C ALA A 122 -15.02 -10.57 -18.48
N ASN A 123 -14.08 -11.34 -17.92
CA ASN A 123 -14.34 -12.58 -17.18
C ASN A 123 -13.72 -12.56 -15.77
N ARG A 124 -13.52 -11.37 -15.20
CA ARG A 124 -13.06 -11.26 -13.81
C ARG A 124 -14.10 -11.81 -12.84
N ARG A 125 -13.64 -12.31 -11.70
CA ARG A 125 -14.48 -12.77 -10.59
C ARG A 125 -14.01 -12.15 -9.27
N PRO A 126 -14.87 -12.04 -8.24
CA PRO A 126 -14.42 -11.57 -6.94
C PRO A 126 -13.39 -12.54 -6.35
N LEU A 127 -12.31 -11.99 -5.81
CA LEU A 127 -11.37 -12.71 -4.97
C LEU A 127 -12.05 -13.05 -3.64
N THR A 128 -11.87 -14.28 -3.18
CA THR A 128 -12.48 -14.80 -1.95
C THR A 128 -11.41 -15.23 -0.95
N GLU A 129 -11.77 -15.38 0.32
CA GLU A 129 -10.84 -15.88 1.33
C GLU A 129 -10.35 -17.31 1.04
N ALA A 130 -11.12 -18.11 0.30
CA ALA A 130 -10.71 -19.46 -0.09
C ALA A 130 -9.59 -19.45 -1.14
N ASP A 131 -9.51 -18.41 -1.98
CA ASP A 131 -8.43 -18.28 -2.96
C ASP A 131 -7.08 -18.00 -2.30
N LEU A 132 -7.07 -17.48 -1.07
CA LEU A 132 -5.85 -17.08 -0.38
C LEU A 132 -4.88 -18.24 -0.15
N SER A 133 -5.39 -19.47 -0.01
CA SER A 133 -4.54 -20.66 0.17
C SER A 133 -3.72 -21.04 -1.08
N THR A 134 -3.99 -20.42 -2.24
CA THR A 134 -3.22 -20.65 -3.48
C THR A 134 -2.06 -19.67 -3.64
N LEU A 135 -1.70 -18.88 -2.62
CA LEU A 135 -0.53 -17.99 -2.69
C LEU A 135 0.70 -18.74 -3.22
N ARG A 136 1.33 -18.20 -4.27
CA ARG A 136 2.57 -18.72 -4.91
C ARG A 136 2.45 -20.07 -5.63
N GLU A 137 1.25 -20.64 -5.74
CA GLU A 137 1.03 -21.79 -6.62
C GLU A 137 1.19 -21.38 -8.08
N ALA A 138 1.68 -22.30 -8.92
CA ALA A 138 2.10 -21.99 -10.30
C ALA A 138 0.97 -21.46 -11.21
N ASP A 139 -0.27 -21.85 -10.93
CA ASP A 139 -1.48 -21.44 -11.66
C ASP A 139 -2.30 -20.37 -10.92
N SER A 140 -1.78 -19.86 -9.80
CA SER A 140 -2.44 -18.86 -8.98
C SER A 140 -2.27 -17.45 -9.52
N ILE A 141 -3.31 -16.64 -9.34
CA ILE A 141 -3.25 -15.18 -9.57
C ILE A 141 -2.47 -14.50 -8.42
N LEU A 142 -2.39 -15.14 -7.25
CA LEU A 142 -1.72 -14.61 -6.07
C LEU A 142 -0.23 -14.94 -6.11
N ASP A 143 0.53 -14.13 -6.83
CA ASP A 143 1.98 -14.26 -6.93
C ASP A 143 2.69 -13.77 -5.65
N GLY A 144 3.95 -14.15 -5.46
CA GLY A 144 4.74 -13.87 -4.26
C GLY A 144 5.08 -12.40 -4.03
N HIS A 145 4.85 -11.55 -5.03
CA HIS A 145 4.92 -10.09 -5.00
C HIS A 145 3.81 -9.50 -5.89
N PRO A 146 3.51 -8.19 -5.84
CA PRO A 146 2.53 -7.56 -6.72
C PRO A 146 2.87 -7.84 -8.18
N ASN A 147 1.92 -8.39 -8.92
CA ASN A 147 2.09 -8.74 -10.31
C ASN A 147 0.78 -8.57 -11.10
N PRO A 148 0.59 -7.44 -11.80
CA PRO A 148 -0.64 -7.23 -12.56
C PRO A 148 -0.81 -8.18 -13.75
N ARG A 149 0.30 -8.75 -14.27
CA ARG A 149 0.25 -9.68 -15.40
C ARG A 149 -0.38 -11.02 -15.03
N GLU A 150 -0.35 -11.40 -13.76
CA GLU A 150 -1.04 -12.61 -13.30
C GLU A 150 -2.56 -12.45 -13.17
N GLY A 151 -3.10 -11.26 -13.48
CA GLY A 151 -4.53 -11.00 -13.41
C GLY A 151 -4.97 -10.39 -12.09
N PHE A 152 -4.07 -9.65 -11.42
CA PHE A 152 -4.39 -8.84 -10.24
C PHE A 152 -4.45 -7.34 -10.61
N PRO A 153 -5.55 -6.86 -11.23
CA PRO A 153 -5.65 -5.52 -11.83
C PRO A 153 -5.58 -4.34 -10.85
N PHE A 154 -5.65 -4.59 -9.55
CA PHE A 154 -5.46 -3.56 -8.52
C PHE A 154 -4.05 -2.96 -8.52
N PHE A 155 -3.04 -3.71 -8.97
CA PHE A 155 -1.67 -3.21 -9.07
C PHE A 155 -1.41 -2.57 -10.44
N ASP A 156 -0.79 -1.41 -10.49
CA ASP A 156 -0.41 -0.78 -11.77
C ASP A 156 0.94 -1.30 -12.30
N ALA A 157 1.80 -1.86 -11.42
CA ALA A 157 3.12 -2.35 -11.76
C ALA A 157 3.50 -3.56 -10.92
N ALA A 158 4.43 -4.36 -11.43
CA ALA A 158 5.10 -5.36 -10.62
C ALA A 158 6.09 -4.68 -9.68
N THR A 159 6.10 -5.08 -8.42
CA THR A 159 7.09 -4.66 -7.43
C THR A 159 7.68 -5.89 -6.75
N GLY A 160 8.90 -5.80 -6.24
CA GLY A 160 9.60 -6.96 -5.67
C GLY A 160 11.11 -6.73 -5.64
N SER A 161 11.62 -6.06 -6.68
CA SER A 161 12.88 -5.31 -6.55
C SER A 161 12.61 -4.05 -5.74
N LEU A 162 13.17 -4.00 -4.53
CA LEU A 162 13.06 -2.82 -3.66
C LEU A 162 13.61 -1.56 -4.36
N GLY A 163 13.09 -0.40 -3.99
CA GLY A 163 13.53 0.92 -4.46
C GLY A 163 12.77 1.45 -5.68
N GLN A 164 12.07 0.59 -6.41
CA GLN A 164 11.44 0.96 -7.68
C GLN A 164 10.05 1.56 -7.54
N GLY A 165 9.28 1.18 -6.51
CA GLY A 165 7.87 1.53 -6.41
C GLY A 165 7.62 3.04 -6.30
N LEU A 166 8.49 3.80 -5.63
CA LEU A 166 8.31 5.25 -5.57
C LEU A 166 8.50 5.94 -6.93
N SER A 167 9.38 5.42 -7.79
CA SER A 167 9.51 5.90 -9.18
C SER A 167 8.23 5.63 -9.98
N VAL A 168 7.64 4.44 -9.80
CA VAL A 168 6.34 4.09 -10.41
C VAL A 168 5.25 5.05 -9.91
N ALA A 169 5.21 5.31 -8.61
CA ALA A 169 4.22 6.21 -8.02
C ALA A 169 4.35 7.65 -8.55
N ALA A 170 5.57 8.16 -8.74
CA ALA A 170 5.82 9.44 -9.39
C ALA A 170 5.28 9.47 -10.84
N GLY A 171 5.52 8.41 -11.61
CA GLY A 171 4.97 8.24 -12.96
C GLY A 171 3.44 8.24 -13.00
N LEU A 172 2.79 7.52 -12.08
CA LEU A 172 1.33 7.51 -11.94
C LEU A 172 0.76 8.88 -11.55
N GLY A 173 1.49 9.63 -10.71
CA GLY A 173 1.17 10.99 -10.32
C GLY A 173 1.23 11.98 -11.49
N ASN A 174 2.25 11.85 -12.34
CA ASN A 174 2.37 12.58 -13.61
C ASN A 174 1.22 12.25 -14.56
N ALA A 175 0.94 10.96 -14.75
CA ALA A 175 -0.16 10.51 -15.61
C ALA A 175 -1.50 11.11 -15.14
N ALA A 176 -1.77 11.12 -13.83
CA ALA A 176 -2.97 11.75 -13.29
C ALA A 176 -3.11 13.23 -13.67
N ARG A 177 -2.00 13.99 -13.65
CA ARG A 177 -1.96 15.41 -14.04
C ARG A 177 -2.21 15.59 -15.53
N LEU A 178 -1.61 14.75 -16.38
CA LEU A 178 -1.81 14.76 -17.83
C LEU A 178 -3.28 14.45 -18.18
N ASP A 179 -3.87 13.48 -17.48
CA ASP A 179 -5.27 13.08 -17.64
C ASP A 179 -6.25 14.05 -16.95
N LYS A 180 -5.75 15.09 -16.27
CA LYS A 180 -6.53 16.06 -15.51
C LYS A 180 -7.45 15.41 -14.47
N THR A 181 -7.00 14.31 -13.88
CA THR A 181 -7.70 13.63 -12.78
C THR A 181 -7.14 14.08 -11.45
N ASP A 182 -7.96 14.00 -10.40
CA ASP A 182 -7.56 14.32 -9.04
C ASP A 182 -7.14 13.06 -8.24
N ARG A 183 -6.86 11.94 -8.92
CA ARG A 183 -6.51 10.68 -8.27
C ARG A 183 -5.21 10.81 -7.47
N ARG A 184 -5.21 10.20 -6.29
CA ARG A 184 -4.07 10.15 -5.36
C ARG A 184 -3.30 8.85 -5.56
N VAL A 185 -1.99 8.89 -5.34
CA VAL A 185 -1.12 7.71 -5.39
C VAL A 185 -0.47 7.56 -4.02
N TYR A 186 -0.77 6.47 -3.33
CA TYR A 186 -0.16 6.08 -2.07
C TYR A 186 0.97 5.11 -2.38
N CYS A 187 2.17 5.35 -1.83
CA CYS A 187 3.31 4.47 -2.02
C CYS A 187 3.85 4.01 -0.66
N ILE A 188 3.75 2.72 -0.33
CA ILE A 188 4.27 2.16 0.91
C ILE A 188 5.69 1.63 0.68
N ILE A 189 6.64 2.07 1.49
CA ILE A 189 8.08 1.85 1.34
C ILE A 189 8.65 1.32 2.66
N GLY A 190 9.45 0.27 2.64
CA GLY A 190 10.14 -0.22 3.84
C GLY A 190 11.25 0.75 4.30
N ASP A 191 11.52 0.82 5.61
CA ASP A 191 12.70 1.55 6.12
C ASP A 191 14.02 0.98 5.60
N GLY A 192 14.16 -0.36 5.52
CA GLY A 192 15.29 -1.01 4.87
C GLY A 192 15.40 -0.67 3.38
N GLU A 193 14.27 -0.63 2.67
CA GLU A 193 14.16 -0.25 1.25
C GLU A 193 14.57 1.21 1.01
N SER A 194 14.33 2.11 1.97
CA SER A 194 14.67 3.54 1.85
C SER A 194 16.17 3.82 1.62
N ARG A 195 17.02 2.79 1.76
CA ARG A 195 18.45 2.85 1.42
C ARG A 195 18.74 2.83 -0.08
N GLU A 196 17.82 2.35 -0.89
CA GLU A 196 18.00 2.31 -2.34
C GLU A 196 18.07 3.74 -2.88
N GLY A 197 19.12 4.05 -3.65
CA GLY A 197 19.36 5.40 -4.18
C GLY A 197 18.18 5.91 -5.01
N GLN A 198 17.50 4.99 -5.70
CA GLN A 198 16.31 5.27 -6.49
C GLN A 198 15.16 5.88 -5.68
N ILE A 199 15.04 5.58 -4.38
CA ILE A 199 14.06 6.25 -3.50
C ILE A 199 14.38 7.74 -3.38
N THR A 200 15.65 8.09 -3.21
CA THR A 200 16.09 9.49 -3.11
C THR A 200 15.88 10.23 -4.43
N GLU A 201 16.22 9.60 -5.56
CA GLU A 201 15.97 10.16 -6.89
C GLU A 201 14.48 10.42 -7.14
N ALA A 202 13.61 9.48 -6.77
CA ALA A 202 12.17 9.66 -6.93
C ALA A 202 11.60 10.74 -5.99
N LEU A 203 12.12 10.86 -4.77
CA LEU A 203 11.76 11.94 -3.85
C LEU A 203 12.18 13.32 -4.40
N ASP A 204 13.38 13.44 -4.96
CA ASP A 204 13.85 14.67 -5.61
C ASP A 204 12.93 15.04 -6.78
N TYR A 205 12.65 14.07 -7.66
CA TYR A 205 11.77 14.24 -8.80
C TYR A 205 10.34 14.70 -8.41
N ILE A 206 9.73 14.06 -7.40
CA ILE A 206 8.40 14.41 -6.88
C ILE A 206 8.37 15.87 -6.39
N MET A 207 9.44 16.33 -5.73
CA MET A 207 9.53 17.71 -5.25
C MET A 207 9.73 18.70 -6.40
N ASP A 208 10.68 18.44 -7.29
CA ASP A 208 10.99 19.28 -8.46
C ASP A 208 9.75 19.48 -9.35
N HIS A 209 8.96 18.41 -9.55
CA HIS A 209 7.75 18.45 -10.37
C HIS A 209 6.48 18.83 -9.60
N GLY A 210 6.59 19.12 -8.29
CA GLY A 210 5.48 19.48 -7.42
C GLY A 210 4.34 18.44 -7.44
N LEU A 211 4.66 17.15 -7.41
CA LEU A 211 3.70 16.04 -7.46
C LEU A 211 2.94 15.88 -6.14
N THR A 212 2.03 16.81 -5.90
CA THR A 212 1.21 16.91 -4.68
C THR A 212 0.14 15.82 -4.50
N ASN A 213 -0.03 14.96 -5.50
CA ASN A 213 -0.95 13.83 -5.49
C ASN A 213 -0.26 12.49 -5.20
N VAL A 214 1.06 12.49 -4.95
CA VAL A 214 1.82 11.31 -4.53
C VAL A 214 2.14 11.42 -3.04
N LEU A 215 1.81 10.38 -2.27
CA LEU A 215 2.06 10.28 -0.84
C LEU A 215 2.95 9.05 -0.55
N PRO A 216 4.26 9.26 -0.35
CA PRO A 216 5.15 8.25 0.24
C PRO A 216 4.77 8.00 1.71
N ILE A 217 4.76 6.73 2.09
CA ILE A 217 4.51 6.24 3.44
C ILE A 217 5.66 5.27 3.77
N PHE A 218 6.51 5.64 4.71
CA PHE A 218 7.60 4.77 5.15
C PHE A 218 7.15 3.91 6.34
N ASN A 219 7.25 2.59 6.18
CA ASN A 219 7.03 1.57 7.21
C ASN A 219 8.32 1.40 8.01
N CYS A 220 8.44 2.13 9.10
CA CYS A 220 9.60 2.06 9.98
C CYS A 220 9.37 1.00 11.07
N ASN A 221 9.64 -0.25 10.71
CA ASN A 221 9.49 -1.41 11.58
C ASN A 221 10.80 -1.83 12.27
N GLU A 222 11.90 -1.13 11.99
CA GLU A 222 13.26 -1.29 12.55
C GLU A 222 14.08 -2.47 12.01
N TYR A 223 13.53 -3.32 11.13
CA TYR A 223 14.20 -4.54 10.67
C TYR A 223 14.23 -4.68 9.14
N GLY A 224 15.42 -4.96 8.61
CA GLY A 224 15.58 -5.47 7.26
C GLY A 224 15.50 -7.00 7.20
N GLN A 225 15.90 -7.59 6.07
CA GLN A 225 15.83 -9.03 5.88
C GLN A 225 16.75 -9.83 6.83
N ALA A 226 17.97 -9.34 7.08
CA ALA A 226 19.00 -10.09 7.81
C ALA A 226 19.36 -9.51 9.17
N ASP A 227 19.05 -8.24 9.42
CA ASP A 227 19.40 -7.53 10.66
C ASP A 227 18.48 -6.32 10.83
N LYS A 228 18.59 -5.64 11.98
CA LYS A 228 18.05 -4.31 12.18
C LYS A 228 18.52 -3.37 11.08
N VAL A 229 17.64 -2.43 10.71
CA VAL A 229 18.04 -1.36 9.80
C VAL A 229 19.16 -0.52 10.43
N SER A 230 20.03 0.04 9.60
CA SER A 230 21.08 0.94 10.07
C SER A 230 20.47 2.13 10.81
N GLU A 231 21.21 2.71 11.77
CA GLU A 231 20.80 3.94 12.45
C GLU A 231 20.45 5.09 11.49
N GLN A 232 20.97 5.07 10.27
CA GLN A 232 20.66 6.05 9.22
C GLN A 232 19.19 5.97 8.74
N GLN A 233 18.52 4.86 8.99
CA GLN A 233 17.11 4.58 8.66
C GLN A 233 16.21 4.66 9.90
N GLN A 234 16.71 5.11 11.05
CA GLN A 234 15.84 5.37 12.19
C GLN A 234 14.86 6.51 11.86
N PRO A 235 13.60 6.44 12.35
CA PRO A 235 12.55 7.41 12.03
C PRO A 235 12.98 8.87 12.21
N ALA A 236 13.64 9.20 13.32
CA ALA A 236 14.08 10.57 13.59
C ALA A 236 15.07 11.11 12.53
N ARG A 237 15.99 10.28 12.03
CA ARG A 237 16.94 10.68 10.98
C ARG A 237 16.26 10.75 9.61
N MET A 238 15.34 9.83 9.34
CA MET A 238 14.54 9.89 8.12
C MET A 238 13.71 11.16 8.06
N VAL A 239 13.06 11.56 9.17
CA VAL A 239 12.34 12.84 9.30
C VAL A 239 13.28 14.00 8.93
N THR A 240 14.44 14.13 9.59
CA THR A 240 15.39 15.21 9.27
C THR A 240 15.82 15.23 7.81
N ARG A 241 16.09 14.06 7.21
CA ARG A 241 16.50 13.95 5.80
C ARG A 241 15.40 14.38 4.85
N LEU A 242 14.19 13.87 5.05
CA LEU A 242 13.02 14.17 4.22
C LEU A 242 12.63 15.64 4.34
N GLU A 243 12.66 16.21 5.54
CA GLU A 243 12.45 17.65 5.75
C GLU A 243 13.54 18.49 5.08
N GLY A 244 14.79 18.03 5.12
CA GLY A 244 15.92 18.64 4.40
C GLY A 244 15.74 18.64 2.88
N MET A 245 14.99 17.69 2.32
CA MET A 245 14.58 17.64 0.91
C MET A 245 13.33 18.49 0.62
N GLY A 246 12.80 19.20 1.61
CA GLY A 246 11.63 20.07 1.45
C GLY A 246 10.28 19.36 1.59
N TYR A 247 10.24 18.16 2.17
CA TYR A 247 8.98 17.51 2.52
C TYR A 247 8.46 17.95 3.89
N LYS A 248 7.14 17.91 4.05
CA LYS A 248 6.50 17.86 5.37
C LYS A 248 6.35 16.41 5.79
N VAL A 249 6.88 16.05 6.94
CA VAL A 249 6.80 14.68 7.46
C VAL A 249 5.84 14.63 8.64
N ILE A 250 5.02 13.58 8.69
CA ILE A 250 4.14 13.27 9.82
C ILE A 250 4.56 11.91 10.35
N ALA A 251 5.06 11.89 11.59
CA ALA A 251 5.32 10.65 12.32
C ALA A 251 4.06 10.22 13.09
N ILE A 252 3.68 8.96 12.91
CA ILE A 252 2.47 8.33 13.48
C ILE A 252 2.88 7.07 14.23
#